data_AF-A0A3N5FST3-F1
#
_entry.id   AF-A0A3N5FST3-F1
#
_cell.length_a   1.000
_cell.length_b   1.000
_cell.length_c   1.000
_cell.angle_alpha   90.00
_cell.angle_beta   90.00
_cell.angle_gamma   90.00
#
_symmetry.space_group_name_H-M   'P 1'
#
loop_
_entity.id
_entity.type
_entity.pdbx_description
1 polymer ?
#
loop_
_entity_poly.entity_id
_entity_poly.type
_entity_poly.pdbx_seq_one_letter_code
_entity_poly.pdbx_strand_id
1 'polypeptide(L)'
;MSNKTKTILFIVVAALIVITLLTSNSNKENYFLKDKDGAVEIWKGRFSPLGRELFINMPGAQPPDTIKEKYSREEVFPFIAKYYIDKADAVLDVPGLPDFEGMRAYLNKSLTFAITSDLQEKARKRLDKIDRMVLLYKADIAVNKDTIPELKTALEYLNRAKSLGPDEIESGLIQQKIDSIRTRMAVIEIPQQAEIQVQKKPVK
;
A
#
# COMPACT_ATOMS: atom_id res chain seq x y z
N MET A 1 30.47 -41.08 43.87
CA MET A 1 30.54 -39.71 43.33
C MET A 1 30.54 -38.71 44.48
N SER A 2 31.59 -37.90 44.63
CA SER A 2 31.74 -36.95 45.75
C SER A 2 30.71 -35.82 45.66
N ASN A 3 30.32 -35.24 46.80
CA ASN A 3 29.42 -34.07 46.84
C ASN A 3 29.94 -32.92 45.97
N LYS A 4 31.26 -32.72 45.91
CA LYS A 4 31.90 -31.73 45.02
C LYS A 4 31.61 -32.01 43.54
N THR A 5 31.66 -33.27 43.11
CA THR A 5 31.37 -33.68 41.72
C THR A 5 29.89 -33.46 41.39
N LYS A 6 28.97 -33.70 42.32
CA LYS A 6 27.53 -33.44 42.14
C LYS A 6 27.25 -31.93 42.03
N THR A 7 27.88 -31.11 42.87
CA THR A 7 27.75 -29.64 42.80
C THR A 7 28.30 -29.08 41.49
N ILE A 8 29.48 -29.54 41.04
CA ILE A 8 30.05 -29.12 39.74
C ILE A 8 29.12 -29.51 38.59
N LEU A 9 28.61 -30.74 38.58
CA LEU A 9 27.67 -31.20 37.55
C LEU A 9 26.39 -30.35 37.52
N PHE A 10 25.83 -30.04 38.70
CA PHE A 10 24.64 -29.19 38.81
C PHE A 10 24.90 -27.78 38.27
N ILE A 11 26.05 -27.17 38.60
CA ILE A 11 26.44 -25.84 38.09
C ILE A 11 26.57 -25.87 36.56
N VAL A 12 27.21 -26.90 35.99
CA VAL A 12 27.37 -27.03 34.53
C VAL A 12 26.01 -27.17 33.84
N VAL A 13 25.12 -28.01 34.36
CA VAL A 13 23.77 -28.17 33.79
C VAL A 13 22.96 -26.87 33.91
N ALA A 14 23.00 -26.20 35.06
CA ALA A 14 22.33 -24.93 35.25
C ALA A 14 22.87 -23.85 34.30
N ALA A 15 24.19 -23.78 34.10
CA ALA A 15 24.81 -22.86 33.16
C ALA A 15 24.40 -23.15 31.71
N LEU A 16 24.34 -24.43 31.29
CA LEU A 16 23.86 -24.81 29.97
C LEU A 16 22.39 -24.41 29.76
N ILE A 17 21.53 -24.62 30.76
CA ILE A 17 20.13 -24.18 30.71
C ILE A 17 20.06 -22.66 30.52
N VAL A 18 20.80 -21.89 31.32
CA VAL A 18 20.83 -20.42 31.19
C VAL A 18 21.30 -19.99 29.79
N ILE A 19 22.37 -20.60 29.26
CA ILE A 19 22.87 -20.31 27.90
C ILE A 19 21.80 -20.62 26.84
N THR A 20 21.10 -21.75 26.96
CA THR A 20 20.02 -22.10 26.02
C THR A 20 18.83 -21.14 26.09
N LEU A 21 18.46 -20.66 27.29
CA LEU A 21 17.39 -19.68 27.44
C LEU A 21 17.78 -18.32 26.85
N LEU A 22 19.00 -17.86 27.09
CA LEU A 22 19.51 -16.59 26.54
C LEU A 22 19.60 -16.63 25.01
N THR A 23 20.15 -17.71 24.45
CA THR A 23 20.26 -17.89 22.99
C THR A 23 18.88 -18.05 22.33
N SER A 24 17.95 -18.77 22.95
CA SER A 24 16.57 -18.89 22.48
C SER A 24 15.82 -17.56 22.49
N ASN A 25 16.05 -16.72 23.51
CA ASN A 25 15.45 -15.39 23.57
C ASN A 25 16.01 -14.48 22.46
N SER A 26 17.33 -14.47 22.29
CA SER A 26 17.97 -13.70 21.21
C SER A 26 17.46 -14.14 19.84
N ASN A 27 17.27 -15.43 19.60
CA ASN A 27 16.80 -15.94 18.31
C ASN A 27 15.45 -15.34 17.86
N LYS A 28 14.51 -15.08 18.77
CA LYS A 28 13.18 -14.53 18.44
C LYS A 28 13.20 -13.17 17.72
N GLU A 29 14.22 -12.37 18.03
CA GLU A 29 14.36 -11.02 17.48
C GLU A 29 15.08 -11.01 16.14
N ASN A 30 15.63 -12.16 15.72
CA ASN A 30 16.41 -12.29 14.49
C ASN A 30 15.54 -12.79 13.33
N TYR A 31 15.86 -12.27 12.16
CA TYR A 31 15.34 -12.67 10.87
C TYR A 31 16.45 -13.27 10.01
N PHE A 32 16.07 -14.14 9.09
CA PHE A 32 16.98 -14.86 8.22
C PHE A 32 16.45 -14.82 6.80
N LEU A 33 17.28 -14.43 5.84
CA LEU A 33 16.93 -14.40 4.43
C LEU A 33 17.45 -15.67 3.75
N LYS A 34 16.65 -16.21 2.83
CA LYS A 34 17.04 -17.27 1.91
C LYS A 34 16.57 -16.91 0.51
N ASP A 35 17.47 -17.03 -0.46
CA ASP A 35 17.09 -17.04 -1.86
C ASP A 35 16.75 -18.49 -2.25
N LYS A 36 15.53 -18.71 -2.72
CA LYS A 36 15.01 -20.03 -3.06
C LYS A 36 13.91 -19.93 -4.10
N ASP A 37 14.02 -20.74 -5.16
CA ASP A 37 12.99 -20.90 -6.19
C ASP A 37 12.55 -19.56 -6.84
N GLY A 38 13.50 -18.62 -7.02
CA GLY A 38 13.21 -17.30 -7.58
C GLY A 38 12.45 -16.36 -6.64
N ALA A 39 12.48 -16.63 -5.34
CA ALA A 39 11.87 -15.82 -4.31
C ALA A 39 12.85 -15.57 -3.16
N VAL A 40 12.66 -14.44 -2.48
CA VAL A 40 13.31 -14.20 -1.19
C VAL A 40 12.36 -14.64 -0.07
N GLU A 41 12.73 -15.71 0.62
CA GLU A 41 12.07 -16.15 1.84
C GLU A 41 12.68 -15.45 3.06
N ILE A 42 11.83 -14.88 3.89
CA ILE A 42 12.21 -14.33 5.19
C ILE A 42 11.68 -15.28 6.26
N TRP A 43 12.59 -15.76 7.09
CA TRP A 43 12.30 -16.64 8.21
C TRP A 43 12.50 -15.89 9.53
N LYS A 44 11.58 -16.06 10.49
CA LYS A 44 11.69 -15.47 11.83
C LYS A 44 12.13 -16.54 12.84
N GLY A 45 13.04 -16.19 13.74
CA GLY A 45 13.42 -17.08 14.83
C GLY A 45 12.29 -17.29 15.84
N ARG A 46 12.26 -18.48 16.45
CA ARG A 46 11.31 -18.85 17.53
C ARG A 46 12.05 -18.97 18.86
N PHE A 47 11.31 -19.21 19.96
CA PHE A 47 11.90 -19.51 21.29
C PHE A 47 12.57 -20.89 21.35
N SER A 48 13.56 -21.10 20.50
CA SER A 48 14.37 -22.30 20.43
C SER A 48 15.69 -21.88 19.81
N PRO A 49 16.84 -22.42 20.24
CA PRO A 49 18.14 -21.95 19.76
C PRO A 49 18.32 -22.03 18.24
N LEU A 50 17.67 -23.01 17.60
CA LEU A 50 17.72 -23.24 16.15
C LEU A 50 16.35 -23.13 15.47
N GLY A 51 15.28 -22.90 16.24
CA GLY A 51 13.92 -22.89 15.70
C GLY A 51 13.67 -21.66 14.82
N ARG A 52 13.15 -21.89 13.61
CA ARG A 52 12.72 -20.84 12.68
C ARG A 52 11.36 -21.18 12.08
N GLU A 53 10.64 -20.19 11.63
CA GLU A 53 9.39 -20.34 10.88
C GLU A 53 9.37 -19.37 9.70
N LEU A 54 8.74 -19.77 8.60
CA LEU A 54 8.60 -18.92 7.43
C LEU A 54 7.70 -17.74 7.82
N PHE A 55 8.24 -16.53 7.71
CA PHE A 55 7.53 -15.31 8.06
C PHE A 55 6.90 -14.68 6.82
N ILE A 56 7.67 -14.53 5.74
CA ILE A 56 7.21 -13.97 4.47
C ILE A 56 7.91 -14.69 3.31
N ASN A 57 7.18 -14.89 2.22
CA ASN A 57 7.73 -15.26 0.94
C ASN A 57 7.53 -14.11 -0.06
N MET A 58 8.59 -13.71 -0.79
CA MET A 58 8.56 -12.60 -1.75
C MET A 58 9.01 -13.07 -3.14
N PRO A 59 8.09 -13.63 -3.94
CA PRO A 59 8.39 -14.08 -5.30
C PRO A 59 8.89 -12.95 -6.21
N GLY A 60 9.98 -13.21 -6.93
CA GLY A 60 10.61 -12.25 -7.84
C GLY A 60 11.34 -11.10 -7.14
N ALA A 61 11.42 -11.10 -5.80
CA ALA A 61 12.30 -10.18 -5.09
C ALA A 61 13.76 -10.54 -5.36
N GLN A 62 14.61 -9.53 -5.44
CA GLN A 62 16.06 -9.72 -5.53
C GLN A 62 16.65 -9.74 -4.11
N PRO A 63 17.49 -10.73 -3.77
CA PRO A 63 18.19 -10.73 -2.49
C PRO A 63 19.20 -9.56 -2.44
N PRO A 64 19.56 -9.08 -1.24
CA PRO A 64 20.70 -8.17 -1.09
C PRO A 64 21.99 -8.82 -1.60
N ASP A 65 22.93 -8.01 -2.11
CA ASP A 65 24.24 -8.48 -2.64
C ASP A 65 25.00 -9.36 -1.66
N THR A 66 24.83 -9.13 -0.35
CA THR A 66 25.41 -9.97 0.70
C THR A 66 24.33 -10.41 1.67
N ILE A 67 24.17 -11.73 1.79
CA ILE A 67 23.27 -12.35 2.77
C ILE A 67 23.99 -12.46 4.11
N LYS A 68 23.48 -11.74 5.11
CA LYS A 68 23.96 -11.81 6.50
C LYS A 68 23.42 -13.07 7.18
N GLU A 69 24.13 -13.55 8.20
CA GLU A 69 23.65 -14.65 9.02
C GLU A 69 22.37 -14.31 9.80
N LYS A 70 22.22 -13.04 10.19
CA LYS A 70 21.09 -12.54 10.98
C LYS A 70 20.78 -11.12 10.57
N TYR A 71 19.50 -10.79 10.59
CA TYR A 71 18.99 -9.45 10.36
C TYR A 71 18.09 -9.02 11.52
N SER A 72 18.10 -7.74 11.82
CA SER A 72 17.14 -7.14 12.76
C SER A 72 15.81 -6.81 12.07
N ARG A 73 14.81 -6.46 12.88
CA ARG A 73 13.53 -5.95 12.37
C ARG A 73 13.74 -4.71 11.50
N GLU A 74 14.63 -3.82 11.91
CA GLU A 74 14.92 -2.54 11.26
C GLU A 74 15.55 -2.71 9.89
N GLU A 75 16.23 -3.84 9.65
CA GLU A 75 16.82 -4.16 8.35
C GLU A 75 15.80 -4.84 7.42
N VAL A 76 14.97 -5.74 7.97
CA VAL A 76 14.07 -6.57 7.16
C VAL A 76 12.75 -5.88 6.83
N PHE A 77 12.18 -5.11 7.76
CA PHE A 77 10.86 -4.49 7.57
C PHE A 77 10.85 -3.46 6.43
N PRO A 78 11.84 -2.54 6.32
CA PRO A 78 11.96 -1.66 5.17
C PRO A 78 12.10 -2.40 3.84
N PHE A 79 12.84 -3.51 3.81
CA PHE A 79 13.00 -4.34 2.62
C PHE A 79 11.67 -4.96 2.16
N ILE A 80 10.89 -5.50 3.10
CA ILE A 80 9.54 -6.03 2.81
C ILE A 80 8.60 -4.91 2.33
N ALA A 81 8.61 -3.77 3.03
CA ALA A 81 7.74 -2.64 2.69
C ALA A 81 8.03 -2.14 1.27
N LYS A 82 9.31 -2.02 0.90
CA LYS A 82 9.73 -1.63 -0.46
C LYS A 82 9.25 -2.65 -1.49
N TYR A 83 9.45 -3.95 -1.24
CA TYR A 83 8.96 -5.00 -2.14
C TYR A 83 7.48 -4.84 -2.47
N TYR A 84 6.62 -4.59 -1.47
CA TYR A 84 5.19 -4.40 -1.73
C TYR A 84 4.85 -3.08 -2.44
N ILE A 85 5.64 -2.02 -2.27
CA ILE A 85 5.50 -0.80 -3.09
C ILE A 85 5.85 -1.11 -4.55
N ASP A 86 6.98 -1.77 -4.79
CA ASP A 86 7.43 -2.13 -6.13
C ASP A 86 6.40 -3.05 -6.83
N LYS A 87 5.79 -3.99 -6.08
CA LYS A 87 4.70 -4.85 -6.60
C LYS A 87 3.45 -4.05 -6.98
N ALA A 88 3.10 -3.00 -6.23
CA ALA A 88 1.98 -2.15 -6.58
C ALA A 88 2.26 -1.36 -7.87
N ASP A 89 3.48 -0.81 -8.01
CA ASP A 89 3.87 -0.05 -9.20
C ASP A 89 3.92 -0.96 -10.45
N ALA A 90 4.38 -2.21 -10.32
CA ALA A 90 4.46 -3.17 -11.44
C ALA A 90 3.10 -3.60 -12.01
N VAL A 91 1.98 -3.40 -11.29
CA VAL A 91 0.64 -3.68 -11.82
C VAL A 91 0.26 -2.70 -12.94
N LEU A 92 0.86 -1.50 -12.96
CA LEU A 92 0.61 -0.49 -13.98
C LEU A 92 1.22 -0.84 -15.35
N ASP A 93 2.20 -1.75 -15.39
CA ASP A 93 2.93 -2.10 -16.62
C ASP A 93 2.19 -3.13 -17.50
N VAL A 94 1.04 -3.64 -17.04
CA VAL A 94 0.23 -4.61 -17.77
C VAL A 94 -0.77 -3.88 -18.68
N PRO A 95 -0.81 -4.19 -19.99
CA PRO A 95 -1.81 -3.62 -20.90
C PRO A 95 -3.25 -3.91 -20.45
N GLY A 96 -4.08 -2.89 -20.33
CA GLY A 96 -5.50 -3.02 -19.96
C GLY A 96 -5.94 -2.03 -18.88
N LEU A 97 -7.08 -2.31 -18.24
CA LEU A 97 -7.52 -1.56 -17.07
C LEU A 97 -6.66 -2.00 -15.87
N PRO A 98 -6.00 -1.08 -15.14
CA PRO A 98 -5.21 -1.43 -13.97
C PRO A 98 -6.03 -2.11 -12.88
N ASP A 99 -5.46 -3.13 -12.24
CA ASP A 99 -6.03 -3.75 -11.04
C ASP A 99 -5.81 -2.84 -9.81
N PHE A 100 -6.69 -1.86 -9.64
CA PHE A 100 -6.63 -0.91 -8.54
C PHE A 100 -6.82 -1.56 -7.16
N GLU A 101 -7.56 -2.66 -7.08
CA GLU A 101 -7.74 -3.37 -5.80
C GLU A 101 -6.47 -4.13 -5.41
N GLY A 102 -5.84 -4.82 -6.35
CA GLY A 102 -4.54 -5.47 -6.14
C GLY A 102 -3.46 -4.47 -5.74
N MET A 103 -3.39 -3.31 -6.40
CA MET A 103 -2.45 -2.24 -6.03
C MET A 103 -2.69 -1.75 -4.59
N ARG A 104 -3.94 -1.48 -4.20
CA ARG A 104 -4.28 -1.08 -2.82
C ARG A 104 -3.91 -2.17 -1.81
N ALA A 105 -4.16 -3.44 -2.13
CA ALA A 105 -3.81 -4.56 -1.26
C ALA A 105 -2.30 -4.62 -0.99
N TYR A 106 -1.48 -4.45 -2.04
CA TYR A 106 -0.03 -4.39 -1.89
C TYR A 106 0.42 -3.18 -1.07
N LEU A 107 -0.10 -1.98 -1.34
CA LEU A 107 0.28 -0.78 -0.58
C LEU A 107 -0.14 -0.85 0.90
N ASN A 108 -1.31 -1.40 1.20
CA ASN A 108 -1.73 -1.66 2.58
C ASN A 108 -0.81 -2.68 3.27
N LYS A 109 -0.38 -3.71 2.55
CA LYS A 109 0.61 -4.67 3.06
C LYS A 109 1.97 -4.01 3.27
N SER A 110 2.39 -3.09 2.40
CA SER A 110 3.59 -2.28 2.63
C SER A 110 3.49 -1.48 3.94
N LEU A 111 2.35 -0.84 4.21
CA LEU A 111 2.11 -0.08 5.44
C LEU A 111 2.24 -0.91 6.73
N THR A 112 1.99 -2.23 6.70
CA THR A 112 2.20 -3.09 7.89
C THR A 112 3.67 -3.31 8.22
N PHE A 113 4.56 -3.09 7.25
CA PHE A 113 6.02 -3.22 7.41
C PHE A 113 6.76 -1.89 7.35
N ALA A 114 6.11 -0.80 6.93
CA ALA A 114 6.72 0.53 6.84
C ALA A 114 6.98 1.13 8.24
N ILE A 115 8.15 0.84 8.81
CA ILE A 115 8.56 1.35 10.13
C ILE A 115 9.17 2.76 10.09
N THR A 116 9.48 3.29 8.91
CA THR A 116 10.01 4.64 8.73
C THR A 116 8.95 5.57 8.17
N SER A 117 9.00 6.85 8.53
CA SER A 117 8.07 7.87 8.01
C SER A 117 8.14 8.00 6.49
N ASP A 118 9.34 7.92 5.90
CA ASP A 118 9.54 7.96 4.44
C ASP A 118 8.79 6.85 3.71
N LEU A 119 8.86 5.60 4.20
CA LEU A 119 8.14 4.48 3.58
C LEU A 119 6.63 4.60 3.76
N GLN A 120 6.18 5.06 4.93
CA GLN A 120 4.76 5.30 5.19
C GLN A 120 4.21 6.38 4.25
N GLU A 121 4.94 7.49 4.09
CA GLU A 121 4.56 8.58 3.21
C GLU A 121 4.54 8.13 1.75
N LYS A 122 5.55 7.38 1.29
CA LYS A 122 5.59 6.81 -0.06
C LYS A 122 4.38 5.93 -0.35
N ALA A 123 4.07 5.00 0.55
CA ALA A 123 2.91 4.11 0.37
C ALA A 123 1.58 4.88 0.39
N ARG A 124 1.42 5.87 1.27
CA ARG A 124 0.21 6.73 1.33
C ARG A 124 0.05 7.58 0.08
N LYS A 125 1.11 8.25 -0.37
CA LYS A 125 1.07 9.03 -1.63
C LYS A 125 0.69 8.17 -2.83
N ARG A 126 1.14 6.90 -2.87
CA ARG A 126 0.72 5.94 -3.90
C ARG A 126 -0.75 5.56 -3.79
N LEU A 127 -1.28 5.35 -2.58
CA LEU A 127 -2.71 5.11 -2.35
C LEU A 127 -3.55 6.31 -2.81
N ASP A 128 -3.17 7.52 -2.42
CA ASP A 128 -3.86 8.75 -2.81
C ASP A 128 -3.86 8.93 -4.33
N LYS A 129 -2.75 8.59 -5.01
CA LYS A 129 -2.67 8.60 -6.48
C LYS A 129 -3.63 7.61 -7.11
N ILE A 130 -3.72 6.37 -6.60
CA ILE A 130 -4.67 5.37 -7.10
C ILE A 130 -6.11 5.84 -6.91
N ASP A 131 -6.43 6.33 -5.72
CA ASP A 131 -7.78 6.80 -5.40
C ASP A 131 -8.18 7.99 -6.30
N ARG A 132 -7.22 8.88 -6.56
CA ARG A 132 -7.39 9.97 -7.51
C ARG A 132 -7.64 9.46 -8.92
N MET A 133 -6.84 8.52 -9.44
CA MET A 133 -7.05 7.93 -10.77
C MET A 133 -8.44 7.29 -10.91
N VAL A 134 -8.90 6.56 -9.89
CA VAL A 134 -10.25 5.97 -9.87
C VAL A 134 -11.33 7.05 -9.91
N LEU A 135 -11.19 8.12 -9.14
CA LEU A 135 -12.14 9.24 -9.12
C LEU A 135 -12.16 9.98 -10.47
N LEU A 136 -11.01 10.19 -11.11
CA LEU A 136 -10.91 10.79 -12.43
C LEU A 136 -11.65 9.93 -13.48
N TYR A 137 -11.42 8.62 -13.46
CA TYR A 137 -12.11 7.70 -14.36
C TYR A 137 -13.64 7.72 -14.16
N LYS A 138 -14.10 7.72 -12.90
CA LYS A 138 -15.53 7.83 -12.58
C LYS A 138 -16.12 9.17 -13.03
N ALA A 139 -15.37 10.27 -12.89
CA ALA A 139 -15.79 11.57 -13.38
C ALA A 139 -15.96 11.56 -14.91
N ASP A 140 -15.01 10.98 -15.64
CA ASP A 140 -15.08 10.91 -17.10
C ASP A 140 -16.28 10.07 -17.58
N ILE A 141 -16.60 8.95 -16.91
CA ILE A 141 -17.82 8.17 -17.18
C ILE A 141 -19.08 9.01 -16.95
N ALA A 142 -19.15 9.74 -15.84
CA ALA A 142 -20.33 10.55 -15.51
C ALA A 142 -20.52 11.71 -16.51
N VAL A 143 -19.42 12.35 -16.95
CA VAL A 143 -19.44 13.39 -17.99
C VAL A 143 -20.03 12.86 -19.30
N ASN A 144 -19.71 11.62 -19.69
CA ASN A 144 -20.18 11.04 -20.96
C ASN A 144 -21.70 10.82 -21.03
N LYS A 145 -22.41 10.84 -19.89
CA LYS A 145 -23.88 10.76 -19.88
C LYS A 145 -24.55 12.10 -20.19
N ASP A 146 -23.83 13.21 -20.07
CA ASP A 146 -24.23 14.57 -20.47
C ASP A 146 -25.60 15.04 -19.92
N THR A 147 -25.93 14.66 -18.68
CA THR A 147 -27.11 15.16 -17.97
C THR A 147 -26.72 15.98 -16.75
N ILE A 148 -27.53 16.97 -16.36
CA ILE A 148 -27.26 17.82 -15.19
C ILE A 148 -26.96 17.02 -13.90
N PRO A 149 -27.71 15.95 -13.54
CA PRO A 149 -27.38 15.15 -12.36
C PRO A 149 -26.00 14.49 -12.45
N GLU A 150 -25.65 13.92 -13.61
CA GLU A 150 -24.37 13.21 -13.79
C GLU A 150 -23.19 14.17 -13.88
N LEU A 151 -23.38 15.37 -14.45
CA LEU A 151 -22.37 16.44 -14.41
C LEU A 151 -22.10 16.90 -12.96
N LYS A 152 -23.12 16.97 -12.10
CA LYS A 152 -22.93 17.22 -10.66
C LYS A 152 -22.15 16.09 -10.00
N THR A 153 -22.47 14.84 -10.29
CA THR A 153 -21.71 13.68 -9.80
C THR A 153 -20.25 13.72 -10.25
N ALA A 154 -19.97 14.11 -11.50
CA ALA A 154 -18.62 14.29 -11.99
C ALA A 154 -17.85 15.37 -11.19
N LEU A 155 -18.50 16.50 -10.88
CA LEU A 155 -17.91 17.53 -10.03
C LEU A 155 -17.59 17.02 -8.62
N GLU A 156 -18.46 16.19 -8.02
CA GLU A 156 -18.18 15.58 -6.72
C GLU A 156 -16.93 14.70 -6.76
N TYR A 157 -16.78 13.86 -7.79
CA TYR A 157 -15.59 13.03 -7.97
C TYR A 157 -14.33 13.86 -8.17
N LEU A 158 -14.38 14.92 -8.99
CA LEU A 158 -13.23 15.80 -9.23
C LEU A 158 -12.82 16.57 -7.97
N ASN A 159 -13.77 17.02 -7.15
CA ASN A 159 -13.46 17.70 -5.89
C ASN A 159 -12.82 16.75 -4.88
N ARG A 160 -13.30 15.50 -4.79
CA ARG A 160 -12.65 14.47 -3.98
C ARG A 160 -11.24 14.18 -4.50
N ALA A 161 -11.06 14.05 -5.81
CA ALA A 161 -9.76 13.85 -6.44
C ALA A 161 -8.77 14.97 -6.11
N LYS A 162 -9.24 16.23 -6.10
CA LYS A 162 -8.45 17.41 -5.71
C LYS A 162 -8.02 17.39 -4.24
N SER A 163 -8.82 16.79 -3.35
CA SER A 163 -8.49 16.69 -1.92
C SER A 163 -7.40 15.65 -1.60
N LEU A 164 -7.06 14.77 -2.56
CA LEU A 164 -6.05 13.71 -2.41
C LEU A 164 -4.63 14.19 -2.76
N GLY A 165 -4.31 15.45 -2.48
CA GLY A 165 -2.97 16.05 -2.65
C GLY A 165 -2.31 15.83 -4.03
N PRO A 166 -2.99 16.11 -5.17
CA PRO A 166 -2.35 16.09 -6.48
C PRO A 166 -1.15 17.05 -6.54
N ASP A 167 -0.21 16.77 -7.46
CA ASP A 167 0.84 17.73 -7.77
C ASP A 167 0.29 18.96 -8.52
N GLU A 168 1.15 19.94 -8.82
CA GLU A 168 0.75 21.18 -9.46
C GLU A 168 0.11 20.95 -10.86
N ILE A 169 0.69 20.04 -11.65
CA ILE A 169 0.23 19.73 -13.00
C ILE A 169 -1.14 19.03 -12.93
N GLU A 170 -1.24 18.00 -12.09
CA GLU A 170 -2.49 17.28 -11.86
C GLU A 170 -3.59 18.20 -11.31
N SER A 171 -3.24 19.10 -10.39
CA SER A 171 -4.16 20.10 -9.84
C SER A 171 -4.72 21.01 -10.93
N GLY A 172 -3.86 21.49 -11.84
CA GLY A 172 -4.26 22.30 -12.98
C GLY A 172 -5.23 21.56 -13.91
N LEU A 173 -4.93 20.30 -14.24
CA LEU A 173 -5.77 19.46 -15.09
C LEU A 173 -7.14 19.18 -14.45
N ILE A 174 -7.18 18.89 -13.15
CA ILE A 174 -8.44 18.69 -12.41
C ILE A 174 -9.28 19.97 -12.43
N GLN A 175 -8.65 21.11 -12.20
CA GLN A 175 -9.34 22.40 -12.20
C GLN A 175 -9.93 22.71 -13.58
N GLN A 176 -9.17 22.48 -14.66
CA GLN A 176 -9.65 22.64 -16.03
C GLN A 176 -10.87 21.75 -16.33
N LYS A 177 -10.86 20.48 -15.90
CA LYS A 177 -12.02 19.58 -16.04
C LYS A 177 -13.25 20.11 -15.27
N ILE A 178 -13.06 20.59 -14.04
CA ILE A 178 -14.13 21.20 -13.23
C ILE A 178 -14.77 22.38 -13.95
N ASP A 179 -13.95 23.29 -14.49
CA ASP A 179 -14.44 24.50 -15.13
C ASP A 179 -15.15 24.17 -16.46
N SER A 180 -14.64 23.21 -17.23
CA SER A 180 -15.33 22.71 -18.43
C SER A 180 -16.73 22.15 -18.12
N ILE A 181 -16.87 21.37 -17.06
CA ILE A 181 -18.17 20.81 -16.64
C ILE A 181 -19.14 21.92 -16.22
N ARG A 182 -18.67 22.91 -15.46
CA ARG A 182 -19.50 24.06 -15.05
C ARG A 182 -20.03 24.83 -16.27
N THR A 183 -19.19 25.06 -17.27
CA THR A 183 -19.63 25.70 -18.53
C THR A 183 -20.68 24.85 -19.24
N ARG A 184 -20.49 23.52 -19.35
CA ARG A 184 -21.48 22.63 -19.97
C ARG A 184 -22.82 22.65 -19.25
N MET A 185 -22.82 22.62 -17.91
CA MET A 185 -24.04 22.72 -17.13
C MET A 185 -24.78 24.03 -17.40
N ALA A 186 -24.09 25.17 -17.43
CA ALA A 186 -24.70 26.47 -17.73
C ALA A 186 -25.34 26.48 -19.13
N VAL A 187 -24.70 25.86 -20.13
CA VAL A 187 -25.26 25.74 -21.49
C VAL A 187 -26.50 24.85 -21.52
N ILE A 188 -26.60 23.80 -20.70
CA ILE A 188 -27.76 22.90 -20.66
C ILE A 188 -28.93 23.50 -19.86
N GLU A 189 -28.64 24.28 -18.80
CA GLU A 189 -29.67 24.90 -17.96
C GLU A 189 -30.43 26.03 -18.68
N ILE A 190 -29.77 26.79 -19.56
CA ILE A 190 -30.39 27.90 -20.31
C ILE A 190 -31.56 27.42 -21.22
N PRO A 191 -31.41 26.38 -22.07
CA PRO A 191 -32.49 25.81 -22.86
C PRO A 191 -33.63 25.22 -22.03
N GLN A 192 -33.32 24.49 -20.94
CA GLN A 192 -34.37 23.88 -20.11
C GLN A 192 -35.27 24.93 -19.45
N GLN A 193 -34.70 26.05 -18.99
CA GLN A 193 -35.49 27.15 -18.43
C GLN A 193 -36.33 27.88 -19.49
N ALA A 194 -35.86 27.94 -20.75
CA ALA A 194 -36.63 28.52 -21.85
C ALA A 194 -37.82 27.62 -22.23
N GLU A 195 -37.63 26.31 -22.33
CA GLU A 195 -38.70 25.35 -22.64
C GLU A 195 -39.79 25.29 -21.54
N ILE A 196 -39.39 25.33 -20.27
CA ILE A 196 -40.32 25.38 -19.12
C ILE A 196 -41.14 26.68 -19.14
N GLN A 197 -40.57 27.80 -19.60
CA GLN A 197 -41.28 29.07 -19.71
C GLN A 197 -42.23 29.13 -20.91
N VAL A 198 -41.91 28.47 -22.02
CA VAL A 198 -42.81 28.36 -23.19
C VAL A 198 -44.02 27.48 -22.86
N GLN A 199 -43.83 26.36 -22.15
CA GLN A 199 -44.93 25.46 -21.76
C GLN A 199 -45.87 26.05 -20.69
N LYS A 200 -45.43 27.05 -19.92
CA LYS A 200 -46.25 27.72 -18.88
C LYS A 200 -47.09 28.90 -19.40
N LYS A 201 -46.96 29.31 -20.66
CA LYS A 201 -47.83 30.34 -21.23
C LYS A 201 -49.21 29.75 -21.56
N PRO A 202 -50.31 30.21 -20.95
CA PRO A 202 -51.64 29.75 -21.34
C PRO A 202 -51.92 30.20 -22.77
N VAL A 203 -52.41 29.28 -23.61
CA VAL A 203 -53.03 29.58 -24.89
C VAL A 203 -54.23 30.47 -24.60
N LYS A 204 -54.18 31.71 -25.10
CA LYS A 204 -55.30 32.65 -25.00
C LYS A 204 -56.44 32.25 -25.92
#